data_AF-A0A3D1N3M1-F1
#
_entry.id   AF-A0A3D1N3M1-F1
#
_cell.length_a   1.000
_cell.length_b   1.000
_cell.length_c   1.000
_cell.angle_alpha   90.00
_cell.angle_beta   90.00
_cell.angle_gamma   90.00
#
_symmetry.space_group_name_H-M   'P 1'
#
loop_
_entity.id
_entity.type
_entity.pdbx_description
1 polymer ?
#
loop_
_entity_poly.entity_id
_entity_poly.type
_entity_poly.pdbx_seq_one_letter_code
_entity_poly.pdbx_strand_id
1 'polypeptide(L)'
;MNILLSPPIAFITALLFIMVVSELLAPLAPAPKIVPGSGKNKPYGCGEEVSGERVSPDYQGFFPFAIFFTLLHVAALMIATWSFNPGSAGPWLVAGYLMSVAVILAILFVD
;
A
#
# COMPACT_ATOMS: atom_id res chain seq x y z
N MET A 1 -20.53 -13.78 -19.55
CA MET A 1 -21.14 -12.54 -19.01
C MET A 1 -20.48 -12.27 -17.66
N ASN A 2 -19.43 -11.43 -17.61
CA ASN A 2 -18.76 -10.89 -16.38
C ASN A 2 -17.64 -9.89 -16.74
N ILE A 3 -17.72 -9.20 -17.88
CA ILE A 3 -16.60 -8.39 -18.37
C ILE A 3 -16.34 -7.18 -17.45
N LEU A 4 -17.39 -6.62 -16.84
CA LEU A 4 -17.28 -5.55 -15.83
C LEU A 4 -16.49 -5.97 -14.57
N LEU A 5 -16.51 -7.25 -14.21
CA LEU A 5 -15.79 -7.80 -13.06
C LEU A 5 -14.39 -8.32 -13.43
N SER A 6 -13.96 -8.17 -14.68
CA SER A 6 -12.58 -8.49 -15.03
C SER A 6 -11.63 -7.48 -14.36
N PRO A 7 -10.51 -7.92 -13.78
CA PRO A 7 -9.64 -7.04 -12.98
C PRO A 7 -9.21 -5.76 -13.70
N PRO A 8 -8.80 -5.78 -14.99
CA PRO A 8 -8.42 -4.55 -15.69
C PRO A 8 -9.58 -3.57 -15.84
N ILE A 9 -10.79 -4.07 -16.15
CA ILE A 9 -11.96 -3.23 -16.38
C ILE A 9 -12.47 -2.66 -15.05
N ALA A 10 -12.56 -3.48 -14.01
CA ALA A 10 -12.94 -3.04 -12.68
C ALA A 10 -11.99 -1.98 -12.10
N PHE A 11 -10.68 -2.13 -12.36
CA PHE A 11 -9.68 -1.14 -11.98
C PHE A 11 -9.89 0.19 -12.72
N ILE A 12 -10.06 0.14 -14.05
CA ILE A 12 -10.27 1.35 -14.87
C ILE A 12 -11.56 2.07 -14.46
N THR A 13 -12.67 1.35 -14.25
CA THR A 13 -13.93 1.98 -13.83
C THR A 13 -13.82 2.61 -12.44
N ALA A 14 -13.19 1.94 -11.47
CA ALA A 14 -12.97 2.51 -10.14
C ALA A 14 -12.06 3.75 -10.20
N LEU A 15 -11.00 3.71 -11.00
CA LEU A 15 -10.07 4.83 -11.17
C LEU A 15 -10.78 6.03 -11.79
N LEU A 16 -11.53 5.83 -12.88
CA LEU A 16 -12.32 6.89 -13.52
C LEU A 16 -13.36 7.47 -12.56
N PHE A 17 -14.04 6.62 -11.78
CA PHE A 17 -14.99 7.07 -10.78
C PHE A 17 -14.33 7.97 -9.73
N ILE A 18 -13.17 7.56 -9.19
CA ILE A 18 -12.43 8.35 -8.20
C ILE A 18 -11.98 9.68 -8.80
N MET A 19 -11.48 9.70 -10.05
CA MET A 19 -11.09 10.94 -10.73
C MET A 19 -12.27 11.91 -10.87
N VAL A 20 -13.43 11.40 -11.33
CA VAL A 20 -14.65 12.22 -11.48
C VAL A 20 -15.09 12.79 -10.14
N VAL A 21 -15.12 11.97 -9.09
CA VAL A 21 -15.48 12.41 -7.75
C VAL A 21 -14.48 13.43 -7.21
N SER A 22 -13.18 13.23 -7.43
CA SER A 22 -12.14 14.16 -7.03
C SER A 22 -12.30 15.53 -7.69
N GLU A 23 -12.55 15.58 -9.00
CA GLU A 23 -12.77 16.83 -9.72
C GLU A 23 -14.09 17.51 -9.31
N LEU A 24 -15.15 16.73 -9.08
CA LEU A 24 -16.44 17.26 -8.62
C LEU A 24 -16.35 17.86 -7.20
N LEU A 25 -15.52 17.27 -6.35
CA LEU A 25 -15.29 17.73 -4.97
C LEU A 25 -14.19 18.79 -4.86
N ALA A 26 -13.32 18.96 -5.88
CA ALA A 26 -12.22 19.91 -5.86
C ALA A 26 -12.66 21.36 -5.53
N PRO A 27 -13.80 21.88 -6.02
CA PRO A 27 -14.27 23.22 -5.66
C PRO A 27 -14.68 23.39 -4.19
N LEU A 28 -15.01 22.28 -3.51
CA LEU A 28 -15.31 22.29 -2.07
C LEU A 28 -14.04 22.31 -1.22
N ALA A 29 -12.87 22.05 -1.82
CA ALA A 29 -11.60 22.12 -1.11
C ALA A 29 -11.29 23.57 -0.74
N PRO A 30 -10.93 23.87 0.52
CA PRO A 30 -10.50 25.20 0.91
C PRO A 30 -9.27 25.61 0.10
N ALA A 31 -9.37 26.72 -0.65
CA ALA A 31 -8.19 27.28 -1.30
C ALA A 31 -7.10 27.53 -0.24
N PRO A 32 -5.87 27.05 -0.45
CA PRO A 32 -4.79 27.32 0.49
C PRO A 32 -4.58 28.83 0.53
N LYS A 33 -4.91 29.44 1.68
CA LYS A 33 -4.53 30.84 1.96
C LYS A 33 -3.01 30.88 2.07
N ILE A 34 -2.32 31.10 0.96
CA ILE A 34 -0.88 31.33 0.94
C ILE A 34 -0.67 32.75 1.43
N VAL A 35 -0.44 32.89 2.74
CA VAL A 35 -0.04 34.16 3.34
C VAL A 35 1.48 34.25 3.25
N PRO A 36 2.05 35.24 2.53
CA PRO A 36 3.49 35.44 2.48
C PRO A 36 4.06 35.57 3.90
N GLY A 37 5.11 34.81 4.21
CA GLY A 37 5.69 34.76 5.56
C GLY A 37 5.00 33.82 6.55
N SER A 38 3.94 33.09 6.15
CA SER A 38 3.33 32.08 7.00
C SER A 38 4.27 30.89 7.23
N GLY A 39 4.44 30.47 8.49
CA GLY A 39 5.13 29.26 8.87
C GLY A 39 4.42 27.95 8.47
N LYS A 40 3.26 28.02 7.81
CA LYS A 40 2.44 26.85 7.43
C LYS A 40 3.22 25.77 6.65
N ASN A 41 4.18 26.18 5.83
CA ASN A 41 5.01 25.27 5.03
C ASN A 41 6.43 25.10 5.60
N LYS A 42 6.73 25.70 6.76
CA LYS A 42 8.00 25.47 7.45
C LYS A 42 7.96 24.10 8.15
N PRO A 43 9.09 23.38 8.23
CA PRO A 43 9.19 22.18 9.07
C PRO A 43 8.74 22.48 10.50
N TYR A 44 8.08 21.51 11.13
CA TYR A 44 7.71 21.66 12.53
C TYR A 44 8.98 21.66 13.39
N GLY A 45 9.25 22.78 14.06
CA GLY A 45 10.39 22.97 14.95
C GLY A 45 10.10 23.92 16.09
N CYS A 46 8.82 24.03 16.51
CA CYS A 46 8.41 24.99 17.56
C CYS A 46 8.83 26.45 17.31
N GLY A 47 9.03 26.84 16.04
CA GLY A 47 9.51 28.18 15.65
C GLY A 47 11.02 28.28 15.45
N GLU A 48 11.77 27.22 15.73
CA GLU A 48 13.20 27.11 15.43
C GLU A 48 13.43 26.76 13.95
N GLU A 49 14.54 27.26 13.42
CA GLU A 49 15.01 26.90 12.07
C GLU A 49 15.68 25.53 12.13
N VAL A 50 14.94 24.49 11.76
CA VAL A 50 15.45 23.11 11.69
C VAL A 50 16.30 22.96 10.43
N SER A 51 17.54 22.50 10.57
CA SER A 51 18.40 22.17 9.42
C SER A 51 17.73 21.10 8.58
N GLY A 52 17.48 21.38 7.29
CA GLY A 52 16.85 20.46 6.35
C GLY A 52 17.71 19.26 5.95
N GLU A 53 18.70 18.88 6.77
CA GLU A 53 19.51 17.70 6.53
C GLU A 53 18.61 16.47 6.59
N ARG A 54 18.51 15.80 5.44
CA ARG A 54 17.81 14.53 5.35
C ARG A 54 18.62 13.50 6.12
N VAL A 55 18.18 13.21 7.34
CA VAL A 55 18.68 12.06 8.08
C VAL A 55 18.36 10.81 7.25
N SER A 56 19.35 9.96 7.03
CA SER A 56 19.16 8.62 6.48
C SER A 56 18.77 7.70 7.63
N PRO A 57 17.47 7.41 7.85
CA PRO A 57 17.11 6.47 8.91
C PRO A 57 17.69 5.10 8.57
N ASP A 58 18.15 4.41 9.61
CA ASP A 58 18.56 3.02 9.46
C ASP A 58 17.33 2.15 9.20
N TYR A 59 17.29 1.54 8.03
CA TYR A 59 16.21 0.63 7.64
C TYR A 59 16.52 -0.83 7.96
N GLN A 60 17.70 -1.17 8.48
CA GLN A 60 18.06 -2.55 8.79
C GLN A 60 17.05 -3.21 9.73
N GLY A 61 16.58 -2.50 10.75
CA GLY A 61 15.53 -2.99 11.66
C GLY A 61 14.12 -3.02 11.06
N PHE A 62 13.80 -2.10 10.14
CA PHE A 62 12.46 -1.98 9.57
C PHE A 62 12.22 -2.92 8.38
N PHE A 63 13.26 -3.19 7.60
CA PHE A 63 13.18 -3.93 6.35
C PHE A 63 12.59 -5.36 6.50
N PRO A 64 12.96 -6.15 7.54
CA PRO A 64 12.33 -7.46 7.77
C PRO A 64 10.82 -7.37 7.98
N PHE A 65 10.33 -6.35 8.69
CA PHE A 65 8.89 -6.17 8.92
C PHE A 65 8.13 -5.81 7.63
N ALA A 66 8.75 -5.03 6.74
CA ALA A 66 8.16 -4.72 5.44
C ALA A 66 8.01 -5.98 4.58
N ILE A 67 9.04 -6.83 4.50
CA ILE A 67 8.98 -8.11 3.79
C ILE A 67 7.95 -9.03 4.44
N PHE A 68 7.95 -9.14 5.76
CA PHE A 68 6.98 -9.94 6.49
C PHE A 68 5.54 -9.56 6.14
N PHE A 69 5.22 -8.27 6.21
CA PHE A 69 3.87 -7.78 5.92
C PHE A 69 3.48 -8.03 4.47
N THR A 70 4.36 -7.74 3.51
CA THR A 70 4.06 -7.93 2.08
C THR A 70 3.81 -9.40 1.72
N LEU A 71 4.62 -10.33 2.25
CA LEU A 71 4.44 -11.76 2.03
C LEU A 71 3.14 -12.28 2.64
N LEU A 72 2.85 -11.89 3.89
CA LEU A 72 1.60 -12.29 4.54
C LEU A 72 0.37 -11.70 3.86
N HIS A 73 0.47 -10.48 3.34
CA HIS A 73 -0.64 -9.83 2.62
C HIS A 73 -1.02 -10.63 1.37
N VAL A 74 -0.03 -11.03 0.57
CA VAL A 74 -0.27 -11.87 -0.62
C VAL A 74 -0.70 -13.29 -0.23
N ALA A 75 -0.17 -13.85 0.87
CA ALA A 75 -0.61 -15.15 1.38
C ALA A 75 -2.10 -15.14 1.75
N ALA A 76 -2.55 -14.10 2.46
CA ALA A 76 -3.95 -13.92 2.79
C ALA A 76 -4.82 -13.77 1.53
N LEU A 77 -4.36 -13.03 0.51
CA LEU A 77 -5.04 -12.89 -0.78
C LEU A 77 -5.19 -14.24 -1.48
N MET A 78 -4.15 -15.08 -1.49
CA MET A 78 -4.17 -16.41 -2.09
C MET A 78 -5.16 -17.34 -1.39
N ILE A 79 -5.14 -17.38 -0.06
CA ILE A 79 -6.07 -18.20 0.74
C ILE A 79 -7.51 -17.72 0.51
N ALA A 80 -7.77 -16.42 0.57
CA ALA A 80 -9.10 -15.86 0.37
C ALA A 80 -9.64 -16.20 -1.02
N THR A 81 -8.84 -15.98 -2.07
CA THR A 81 -9.25 -16.25 -3.46
C THR A 81 -9.59 -17.72 -3.67
N TRP A 82 -8.76 -18.62 -3.13
CA TRP A 82 -9.02 -20.06 -3.19
C TRP A 82 -10.26 -20.46 -2.36
N SER A 83 -10.46 -19.87 -1.18
CA SER A 83 -11.65 -20.13 -0.36
C SER A 83 -12.96 -19.70 -1.04
N PHE A 84 -12.94 -18.60 -1.79
CA PHE A 84 -14.13 -18.14 -2.54
C PHE A 84 -14.41 -18.97 -3.79
N ASN A 85 -13.38 -19.57 -4.40
CA ASN A 85 -13.54 -20.45 -5.53
C ASN A 85 -12.48 -21.58 -5.52
N PRO A 86 -12.75 -22.71 -4.82
CA PRO A 86 -11.79 -23.80 -4.67
C PRO A 86 -11.38 -24.48 -5.98
N GLY A 87 -12.13 -24.25 -7.06
CA GLY A 87 -11.82 -24.74 -8.41
C GLY A 87 -11.00 -23.78 -9.27
N SER A 88 -10.72 -22.55 -8.80
CA SER A 88 -10.00 -21.53 -9.57
C SER A 88 -8.49 -21.75 -9.65
N ALA A 89 -7.90 -22.35 -8.63
CA ALA A 89 -6.50 -22.72 -8.56
C ALA A 89 -6.38 -24.07 -7.82
N GLY A 90 -5.46 -24.92 -8.28
CA GLY A 90 -5.20 -26.18 -7.60
C GLY A 90 -4.70 -25.93 -6.17
N PRO A 91 -5.14 -26.72 -5.16
CA PRO A 91 -4.73 -26.54 -3.77
C PRO A 91 -3.20 -26.58 -3.58
N TRP A 92 -2.50 -27.26 -4.50
CA TRP A 92 -1.04 -27.31 -4.54
C TRP A 92 -0.38 -25.95 -4.74
N LEU A 93 -0.96 -25.06 -5.55
CA LEU A 93 -0.38 -23.72 -5.79
C LEU A 93 -0.46 -22.86 -4.53
N VAL A 94 -1.60 -22.90 -3.83
CA VAL A 94 -1.78 -22.18 -2.57
C VAL A 94 -0.85 -22.74 -1.50
N ALA A 95 -0.82 -24.07 -1.34
CA ALA A 95 0.08 -24.72 -0.39
C ALA A 95 1.56 -24.45 -0.68
N GLY A 96 1.96 -24.50 -1.95
CA GLY A 96 3.33 -24.21 -2.37
C GLY A 96 3.73 -22.75 -2.11
N TYR A 97 2.81 -21.81 -2.33
CA TYR A 97 3.04 -20.40 -2.00
C TYR A 97 3.20 -20.21 -0.48
N LEU A 98 2.32 -20.80 0.33
CA LEU A 98 2.41 -20.73 1.79
C LEU A 98 3.70 -21.35 2.33
N MET A 99 4.14 -22.47 1.76
CA MET A 99 5.41 -23.10 2.09
C MET A 99 6.59 -22.18 1.74
N SER A 100 6.55 -21.54 0.57
CA SER A 100 7.57 -20.58 0.15
C SER A 100 7.64 -19.39 1.11
N VAL A 101 6.49 -18.82 1.49
CA VAL A 101 6.41 -17.74 2.49
C VAL A 101 7.00 -18.21 3.82
N ALA A 102 6.62 -19.39 4.32
CA ALA A 102 7.15 -19.92 5.57
C ALA A 102 8.68 -20.06 5.55
N VAL A 103 9.25 -20.56 4.44
CA VAL A 103 10.70 -20.68 4.26
C VAL A 103 11.38 -19.30 4.23
N ILE A 104 10.81 -18.34 3.49
CA ILE A 104 11.38 -16.98 3.41
C ILE A 104 11.36 -16.32 4.79
N LEU A 105 10.26 -16.44 5.53
CA LEU A 105 10.16 -15.89 6.88
C LEU A 105 11.09 -16.59 7.87
N ALA A 106 11.26 -17.91 7.75
CA ALA A 106 12.23 -18.64 8.55
C ALA A 106 13.65 -18.10 8.29
N ILE A 107 14.07 -17.95 7.02
CA ILE A 107 15.38 -17.39 6.67
C ILE A 107 15.54 -15.94 7.15
N LEU A 108 14.45 -15.15 7.11
CA LEU A 108 14.49 -13.73 7.45
C LEU A 108 14.62 -13.47 8.96
N PHE A 109 14.11 -14.38 9.80
CA PHE A 109 14.05 -14.18 11.26
C PHE A 109 14.83 -15.21 12.08
N VAL A 110 15.32 -16.28 11.46
CA VAL A 110 16.27 -17.21 12.08
C VAL A 110 17.67 -16.75 11.65
N ASP A 111 18.41 -16.22 12.61
CA ASP A 111 19.81 -15.80 12.45
C ASP A 111 20.72 -16.96 11.98
#